data_AF-A0A369GRW0-F1
#
_entry.id   AF-A0A369GRW0-F1
#
_cell.length_a   1.000
_cell.length_b   1.000
_cell.length_c   1.000
_cell.angle_alpha   90.00
_cell.angle_beta   90.00
_cell.angle_gamma   90.00
#
_symmetry.space_group_name_H-M   'P 1'
#
loop_
_entity.id
_entity.type
_entity.pdbx_description
1 polymer ?
#
loop_
_entity_poly.entity_id
_entity_poly.type
_entity_poly.pdbx_seq_one_letter_code
_entity_poly.pdbx_strand_id
1 'polypeptide(L)'
;MDVEISERNNTDFRSSPPGDYHQDVMRPTQALSVGRYRHLKLTTKDVNKGFYKGNRTGSMGSHTKWGGYRIDWAKVRTYVVPKNLDAFKLTPFVARQVTTQPGEYKGLEKGPQNPLLYLERWKRYNGVD
;
A
#
# COMPACT_ATOMS: atom_id res chain seq x y z
N MET A 1 94.04 34.72 -4.96
CA MET A 1 93.85 33.60 -5.92
C MET A 1 93.55 32.43 -4.99
N ASP A 2 92.30 32.00 -4.83
CA ASP A 2 91.34 31.64 -5.88
C ASP A 2 89.86 31.90 -5.52
N VAL A 3 89.06 31.91 -6.58
CA VAL A 3 87.59 32.02 -6.62
C VAL A 3 86.99 30.64 -6.44
N GLU A 4 85.96 30.48 -5.62
CA GLU A 4 85.07 29.31 -5.74
C GLU A 4 83.60 29.67 -5.46
N ILE A 5 82.76 29.38 -6.44
CA ILE A 5 81.32 29.61 -6.50
C ILE A 5 80.61 28.26 -6.41
N SER A 6 79.61 28.22 -5.53
CA SER A 6 78.41 27.37 -5.49
C SER A 6 78.54 25.83 -5.45
N GLU A 7 78.01 25.27 -4.37
CA GLU A 7 77.31 23.98 -4.41
C GLU A 7 75.88 24.16 -3.86
N ARG A 8 74.89 23.86 -4.71
CA ARG A 8 73.47 23.76 -4.32
C ARG A 8 73.23 22.36 -3.75
N ASN A 9 73.05 22.23 -2.44
CA ASN A 9 72.52 21.02 -1.83
C ASN A 9 71.01 21.15 -1.63
N ASN A 10 70.26 20.62 -2.59
CA ASN A 10 68.81 20.45 -2.55
C ASN A 10 68.47 19.28 -1.61
N THR A 11 68.31 19.58 -0.33
CA THR A 11 67.75 18.65 0.66
C THR A 11 66.23 18.66 0.54
N ASP A 12 65.65 17.60 -0.01
CA ASP A 12 64.43 16.98 0.54
C ASP A 12 64.05 15.73 -0.27
N PHE A 13 64.75 14.63 0.03
CA PHE A 13 64.22 13.28 -0.20
C PHE A 13 63.39 12.88 1.02
N ARG A 14 62.09 13.13 0.97
CA ARG A 14 61.10 12.34 1.72
C ARG A 14 60.15 11.71 0.73
N SER A 15 60.36 10.42 0.50
CA SER A 15 59.46 9.55 -0.27
C SER A 15 58.02 9.70 0.24
N SER A 16 57.11 10.14 -0.62
CA SER A 16 55.68 9.98 -0.37
C SER A 16 55.38 8.49 -0.20
N PRO A 17 54.59 8.09 0.81
CA PRO A 17 54.28 6.67 1.02
C PRO A 17 53.53 6.12 -0.20
N PRO A 18 53.81 4.86 -0.60
CA PRO A 18 53.27 4.29 -1.82
C PRO A 18 51.77 4.08 -1.65
N GLY A 19 50.99 4.82 -2.46
CA GLY A 19 49.61 4.54 -2.85
C GLY A 19 48.71 3.97 -1.75
N ASP A 20 48.16 4.86 -0.92
CA ASP A 20 46.90 4.57 -0.22
C ASP A 20 45.77 4.57 -1.26
N TYR A 21 45.74 3.52 -2.08
CA TYR A 21 44.53 3.10 -2.75
C TYR A 21 43.62 2.64 -1.62
N HIS A 22 42.92 3.58 -0.98
CA HIS A 22 41.68 3.27 -0.31
C HIS A 22 40.90 2.44 -1.31
N GLN A 23 40.80 1.14 -1.06
CA GLN A 23 39.87 0.33 -1.80
C GLN A 23 38.53 1.02 -1.55
N ASP A 24 38.00 1.70 -2.56
CA ASP A 24 36.60 2.10 -2.64
C ASP A 24 35.79 0.80 -2.78
N VAL A 25 35.86 -0.05 -1.75
CA VAL A 25 35.02 -1.21 -1.57
C VAL A 25 33.63 -0.63 -1.45
N MET A 26 32.76 -0.96 -2.41
CA MET A 26 31.37 -0.53 -2.40
C MET A 26 30.77 -0.75 -1.01
N ARG A 27 30.60 0.34 -0.25
CA ARG A 27 30.03 0.29 1.09
C ARG A 27 28.51 0.33 0.96
N PRO A 28 27.76 -0.59 1.60
CA PRO A 28 26.31 -0.51 1.59
C PRO A 28 25.88 0.82 2.21
N THR A 29 24.90 1.47 1.57
CA THR A 29 24.34 2.73 2.06
C THR A 29 23.79 2.56 3.48
N GLN A 30 23.64 3.65 4.23
CA GLN A 30 23.21 3.62 5.64
C GLN A 30 21.87 2.87 5.85
N ALA A 31 20.99 2.88 4.84
CA ALA A 31 19.72 2.13 4.83
C ALA A 31 19.93 0.60 4.72
N LEU A 32 20.99 0.16 4.05
CA LEU A 32 21.39 -1.25 3.89
C LEU A 32 22.40 -1.70 4.95
N SER A 33 22.77 -0.82 5.89
CA SER A 33 23.61 -1.19 7.03
C SER A 33 22.87 -2.23 7.90
N VAL A 34 23.49 -3.39 8.07
CA VAL A 34 22.93 -4.63 8.65
C VAL A 34 22.14 -4.41 9.96
N GLY A 35 22.53 -3.43 10.78
CA GLY A 35 21.88 -3.14 12.06
C GLY A 35 20.45 -2.60 11.97
N ARG A 36 20.08 -1.88 10.89
CA ARG A 36 18.71 -1.33 10.74
C ARG A 36 17.78 -2.27 9.98
N TYR A 37 18.29 -3.01 8.99
CA TYR A 37 17.49 -3.93 8.18
C TYR A 37 16.94 -5.12 8.98
N ARG A 38 17.71 -5.64 9.96
CA ARG A 38 17.33 -6.82 10.76
C ARG A 38 16.14 -6.62 11.70
N HIS A 39 15.77 -5.37 12.00
CA HIS A 39 14.63 -5.05 12.87
C HIS A 39 13.36 -4.72 12.09
N LEU A 40 13.40 -4.73 10.75
CA LEU A 40 12.22 -4.53 9.92
C LEU A 40 11.35 -5.79 9.91
N LYS A 41 10.04 -5.61 9.71
CA LYS A 41 9.10 -6.73 9.61
C LYS A 41 9.35 -7.51 8.34
N LEU A 42 9.52 -8.82 8.48
CA LEU A 42 9.78 -9.71 7.36
C LEU A 42 8.62 -9.72 6.34
N THR A 43 8.99 -9.59 5.08
CA THR A 43 8.13 -9.69 3.90
C THR A 43 8.41 -10.99 3.15
N THR A 44 7.56 -11.32 2.19
CA THR A 44 7.71 -12.52 1.35
C THR A 44 8.94 -12.51 0.46
N LYS A 45 9.64 -11.37 0.34
CA LYS A 45 10.79 -11.20 -0.55
C LYS A 45 12.13 -11.12 0.19
N ASP A 46 12.10 -11.06 1.52
CA ASP A 46 13.31 -10.98 2.34
C ASP A 46 14.00 -12.33 2.56
N VAL A 47 13.24 -13.43 2.45
CA VAL A 47 13.68 -14.79 2.75
C VAL A 47 13.19 -15.78 1.70
N ASN A 48 13.88 -16.91 1.62
CA ASN A 48 13.63 -17.96 0.64
C ASN A 48 12.61 -19.01 1.18
N LYS A 49 12.79 -20.28 0.80
CA LYS A 49 11.92 -21.42 1.12
C LYS A 49 11.50 -21.49 2.60
N GLY A 50 10.25 -21.85 2.83
CA GLY A 50 9.68 -22.10 4.17
C GLY A 50 8.96 -20.93 4.81
N PHE A 51 9.15 -19.70 4.32
CA PHE A 51 8.39 -18.54 4.77
C PHE A 51 7.23 -18.23 3.81
N TYR A 52 6.00 -18.46 4.26
CA TYR A 52 4.80 -18.07 3.54
C TYR A 52 4.04 -17.00 4.32
N LYS A 53 3.66 -15.90 3.65
CA LYS A 53 2.85 -14.82 4.22
C LYS A 53 1.79 -14.42 3.21
N GLY A 54 0.52 -14.54 3.60
CA GLY A 54 -0.62 -14.25 2.72
C GLY A 54 -0.94 -12.76 2.58
N ASN A 55 -1.69 -12.42 1.52
CA ASN A 55 -2.10 -11.05 1.18
C ASN A 55 -3.58 -10.76 1.52
N ARG A 56 -4.16 -11.46 2.51
CA ARG A 56 -5.57 -11.31 2.93
C ARG A 56 -6.59 -11.55 1.81
N THR A 57 -6.28 -12.44 0.88
CA THR A 57 -7.21 -12.86 -0.19
C THR A 57 -8.38 -13.69 0.34
N GLY A 58 -8.36 -14.10 1.61
CA GLY A 58 -9.37 -14.96 2.23
C GLY A 58 -9.15 -16.44 1.91
N SER A 59 -9.77 -17.31 2.70
CA SER A 59 -9.75 -18.76 2.44
C SER A 59 -10.94 -19.15 1.55
N MET A 60 -10.65 -19.55 0.31
CA MET A 60 -11.66 -19.95 -0.68
C MET A 60 -11.93 -21.46 -0.65
N GLY A 61 -11.49 -22.16 0.39
CA GLY A 61 -11.47 -23.62 0.41
C GLY A 61 -10.60 -24.20 1.52
N SER A 62 -10.00 -25.36 1.24
CA SER A 62 -9.19 -26.11 2.19
C SER A 62 -8.02 -26.83 1.50
N HIS A 63 -6.85 -26.85 2.13
CA HIS A 63 -5.75 -27.71 1.71
C HIS A 63 -6.12 -29.20 1.86
N THR A 64 -5.60 -30.03 0.96
CA THR A 64 -5.74 -31.49 1.01
C THR A 64 -4.54 -32.12 1.72
N LYS A 65 -4.68 -33.37 2.15
CA LYS A 65 -3.58 -34.15 2.78
C LYS A 65 -2.30 -34.18 1.92
N TRP A 66 -2.45 -34.15 0.60
CA TRP A 66 -1.36 -34.32 -0.37
C TRP A 66 -0.83 -33.00 -0.94
N GLY A 67 -1.13 -31.86 -0.30
CA GLY A 67 -0.62 -30.54 -0.70
C GLY A 67 -1.44 -29.82 -1.78
N GLY A 68 -2.46 -30.45 -2.37
CA GLY A 68 -3.42 -29.78 -3.24
C GLY A 68 -4.37 -28.83 -2.49
N TYR A 69 -5.22 -28.11 -3.21
CA TYR A 69 -6.23 -27.19 -2.65
C TYR A 69 -7.61 -27.47 -3.24
N ARG A 70 -8.63 -27.64 -2.40
CA ARG A 70 -10.03 -27.87 -2.79
C ARG A 70 -10.84 -26.60 -2.58
N ILE A 71 -11.45 -26.08 -3.64
CA ILE A 71 -12.28 -24.87 -3.62
C ILE A 71 -13.66 -25.18 -3.01
N ASP A 72 -14.11 -24.28 -2.15
CA ASP A 72 -15.45 -24.24 -1.57
C ASP A 72 -16.22 -23.07 -2.21
N TRP A 73 -17.08 -23.37 -3.18
CA TRP A 73 -17.79 -22.36 -3.98
C TRP A 73 -18.70 -21.46 -3.14
N ALA A 74 -19.15 -21.91 -1.96
CA ALA A 74 -19.93 -21.07 -1.05
C ALA A 74 -19.11 -19.92 -0.43
N LYS A 75 -17.77 -20.02 -0.43
CA LYS A 75 -16.86 -18.97 0.07
C LYS A 75 -16.31 -18.07 -1.04
N VAL A 76 -16.52 -18.44 -2.29
CA VAL A 76 -16.07 -17.66 -3.44
C VAL A 76 -16.94 -16.41 -3.54
N ARG A 77 -16.30 -15.23 -3.48
CA ARG A 77 -17.00 -13.94 -3.55
C ARG A 77 -17.39 -13.64 -4.99
N THR A 78 -18.66 -13.30 -5.20
CA THR A 78 -19.20 -12.83 -6.48
C THR A 78 -19.66 -11.38 -6.35
N TYR A 79 -19.44 -10.57 -7.39
CA TYR A 79 -19.99 -9.21 -7.48
C TYR A 79 -21.21 -9.24 -8.39
N VAL A 80 -22.40 -9.11 -7.81
CA VAL A 80 -23.67 -9.20 -8.55
C VAL A 80 -23.90 -7.89 -9.30
N VAL A 81 -23.93 -7.97 -10.64
CA VAL A 81 -24.24 -6.84 -11.51
C VAL A 81 -25.76 -6.78 -11.71
N PRO A 82 -26.43 -5.64 -11.44
CA PRO A 82 -27.86 -5.48 -11.72
C PRO A 82 -28.17 -5.68 -13.21
N LYS A 83 -29.38 -6.20 -13.50
CA LYS A 83 -29.86 -6.33 -14.88
C LYS A 83 -30.14 -4.94 -15.48
N ASN A 84 -29.96 -4.80 -16.79
CA ASN A 84 -30.25 -3.59 -17.59
C ASN A 84 -29.48 -2.33 -17.15
N LEU A 85 -28.25 -2.50 -16.64
CA LEU A 85 -27.40 -1.38 -16.22
C LEU A 85 -27.00 -0.48 -17.38
N ASP A 86 -26.91 -1.04 -18.59
CA ASP A 86 -26.63 -0.35 -19.85
C ASP A 86 -27.74 0.63 -20.28
N ALA A 87 -28.99 0.32 -19.94
CA ALA A 87 -30.14 1.19 -20.20
C ALA A 87 -30.47 2.13 -19.03
N PHE A 88 -29.73 2.04 -17.92
CA PHE A 88 -30.03 2.80 -16.70
C PHE A 88 -29.58 4.26 -16.83
N LYS A 89 -30.50 5.19 -16.53
CA LYS A 89 -30.30 6.63 -16.78
C LYS A 89 -29.50 7.36 -15.71
N LEU A 90 -29.39 6.80 -14.49
CA LEU A 90 -28.66 7.48 -13.42
C LEU A 90 -27.16 7.41 -13.68
N THR A 91 -26.51 8.57 -13.60
CA THR A 91 -25.07 8.73 -13.79
C THR A 91 -24.41 9.06 -12.43
N PRO A 92 -23.09 8.91 -12.28
CA PRO A 92 -22.40 9.27 -11.04
C PRO A 92 -22.38 10.78 -10.76
N PHE A 93 -22.86 11.62 -11.70
CA PHE A 93 -22.88 13.07 -11.57
C PHE A 93 -24.31 13.62 -11.68
N VAL A 94 -24.50 14.79 -11.07
CA VAL A 94 -25.73 15.57 -11.15
C VAL A 94 -25.42 16.90 -11.83
N ALA A 95 -26.36 17.42 -12.62
CA ALA A 95 -26.22 18.72 -13.26
C ALA A 95 -26.06 19.83 -12.21
N ARG A 96 -25.16 20.79 -12.46
CA ARG A 96 -24.81 21.86 -11.50
C ARG A 96 -26.00 22.78 -11.15
N GLN A 97 -27.00 22.85 -12.02
CA GLN A 97 -28.23 23.63 -11.77
C GLN A 97 -29.12 22.99 -10.69
N VAL A 98 -28.95 21.70 -10.39
CA VAL A 98 -29.74 21.02 -9.37
C VAL A 98 -29.20 21.40 -8.00
N THR A 99 -30.04 22.05 -7.19
CA THR A 99 -29.71 22.42 -5.81
C THR A 99 -29.88 21.23 -4.87
N THR A 100 -28.94 21.04 -3.95
CA THR A 100 -29.07 20.06 -2.87
C THR A 100 -30.22 20.45 -1.93
N GLN A 101 -31.13 19.51 -1.66
CA GLN A 101 -32.24 19.70 -0.73
C GLN A 101 -32.08 18.76 0.47
N PRO A 102 -31.99 19.26 1.73
CA PRO A 102 -31.95 18.41 2.90
C PRO A 102 -33.34 17.78 3.14
N GLY A 103 -33.36 16.58 3.72
CA GLY A 103 -34.62 15.93 4.07
C GLY A 103 -35.32 16.65 5.23
N GLU A 104 -36.64 16.81 5.12
CA GLU A 104 -37.46 17.43 6.16
C GLU A 104 -37.90 16.39 7.19
N TYR A 105 -37.33 16.49 8.39
CA TYR A 105 -37.64 15.59 9.52
C TYR A 105 -37.89 16.35 10.83
N LYS A 106 -38.41 17.59 10.74
CA LYS A 106 -38.68 18.44 11.90
C LYS A 106 -39.67 17.75 12.84
N GLY A 107 -39.39 17.77 14.14
CA GLY A 107 -40.24 17.14 15.17
C GLY A 107 -40.11 15.62 15.30
N LEU A 108 -39.25 14.98 14.49
CA LEU A 108 -38.96 13.55 14.61
C LEU A 108 -37.62 13.36 15.32
N GLU A 109 -37.64 12.91 16.57
CA GLU A 109 -36.42 12.67 17.36
C GLU A 109 -35.42 11.74 16.66
N LYS A 110 -35.92 10.74 15.93
CA LYS A 110 -35.12 9.76 15.16
C LYS A 110 -34.93 10.14 13.68
N GLY A 111 -35.39 11.32 13.27
CA GLY A 111 -35.30 11.83 11.91
C GLY A 111 -35.69 10.81 10.83
N PRO A 112 -34.81 10.53 9.84
CA PRO A 112 -35.08 9.58 8.74
C PRO A 112 -35.24 8.13 9.18
N GLN A 113 -34.76 7.76 10.37
CA GLN A 113 -34.82 6.40 10.91
C GLN A 113 -36.09 6.17 11.76
N ASN A 114 -37.03 7.12 11.80
CA ASN A 114 -38.24 6.96 12.58
C ASN A 114 -39.14 5.83 11.99
N PRO A 115 -39.47 4.80 12.78
CA PRO A 115 -40.25 3.66 12.29
C PRO A 115 -41.72 4.00 11.98
N LEU A 116 -42.33 4.95 12.69
CA LEU A 116 -43.70 5.38 12.42
C LEU A 116 -43.79 6.09 11.07
N LEU A 117 -42.82 6.96 10.77
CA LEU A 117 -42.72 7.62 9.47
C LEU A 117 -42.59 6.61 8.32
N TYR A 118 -41.80 5.54 8.53
CA TYR A 118 -41.71 4.45 7.56
C TYR A 118 -43.05 3.75 7.35
N LEU A 119 -43.74 3.37 8.44
CA LEU A 119 -45.03 2.68 8.38
C LEU A 119 -46.10 3.53 7.68
N GLU A 120 -46.15 4.82 7.98
CA GLU A 120 -47.06 5.77 7.33
C GLU A 120 -46.78 5.88 5.83
N ARG A 121 -45.51 5.99 5.43
CA ARG A 121 -45.11 5.99 4.01
C ARG A 121 -45.49 4.68 3.32
N TRP A 122 -45.23 3.54 3.96
CA TRP A 122 -45.62 2.24 3.42
C TRP A 122 -47.14 2.15 3.21
N LYS A 123 -47.95 2.51 4.21
CA LYS A 123 -49.43 2.54 4.08
C LYS A 123 -49.88 3.46 2.92
N ARG A 124 -49.22 4.60 2.74
CA ARG A 124 -49.55 5.57 1.68
C ARG A 124 -49.20 5.07 0.28
N TYR A 125 -48.05 4.42 0.11
CA TYR A 125 -47.52 4.10 -1.23
C TYR A 125 -47.75 2.64 -1.64
N ASN A 126 -47.84 1.71 -0.68
CA ASN A 126 -47.75 0.28 -0.96
C ASN A 126 -48.49 -0.58 0.09
N GLY A 127 -49.60 -0.11 0.65
CA GLY A 127 -50.29 -0.77 1.78
C GLY A 127 -50.98 -2.11 1.47
N VAL A 128 -50.76 -2.68 0.28
CA VAL A 128 -51.41 -3.91 -0.21
C VAL A 128 -50.40 -5.02 -0.52
N ASP A 129 -49.10 -4.74 -0.42
CA ASP A 129 -48.00 -5.70 -0.65
C ASP A 129 -47.81 -6.69 0.52
#